data_AF-A0A2V7JJ41-F1
#
_entry.id   AF-A0A2V7JJ41-F1
#
_cell.length_a   1.000
_cell.length_b   1.000
_cell.length_c   1.000
_cell.angle_alpha   90.00
_cell.angle_beta   90.00
_cell.angle_gamma   90.00
#
_symmetry.space_group_name_H-M   'P 1'
#
loop_
_entity.id
_entity.type
_entity.pdbx_description
1 polymer ?
#
loop_
_entity_poly.entity_id
_entity_poly.type
_entity_poly.pdbx_seq_one_letter_code
_entity_poly.pdbx_strand_id
1 'polypeptide(L)'
;MKGLGLRDDVLLEAGLMAKREDGTVVPRFRGRLLFPIHDLRSRVVAFGGRILGEGEPKYLNSPDTPIFHKGQLLYNLQVAKHAIRKAERAILVEGYFDVLRVSLAGIEEVVAPLGTGLTAEQAQLVKRHTAQVILLYDS
;
A
#
# COMPACT_ATOMS: atom_id res chain seq x y z
N MET A 1 7.63 -6.79 -21.89
CA MET A 1 6.50 -7.36 -21.10
C MET A 1 5.67 -8.43 -21.85
N LYS A 2 5.93 -8.75 -23.14
CA LYS A 2 5.21 -9.80 -23.88
C LYS A 2 5.51 -11.26 -23.47
N GLY A 3 6.20 -11.49 -22.35
CA GLY A 3 6.72 -12.83 -21.97
C GLY A 3 5.77 -13.70 -21.16
N LEU A 4 4.73 -13.14 -20.54
CA LEU A 4 3.84 -13.86 -19.61
C LEU A 4 2.47 -14.23 -20.23
N GLY A 5 2.23 -13.91 -21.50
CA GLY A 5 0.96 -14.20 -22.17
C GLY A 5 -0.26 -13.42 -21.65
N LEU A 6 -0.05 -12.42 -20.78
CA LEU A 6 -1.12 -11.55 -20.29
C LEU A 6 -1.47 -10.50 -21.34
N ARG A 7 -2.78 -10.23 -21.48
CA ARG A 7 -3.29 -9.20 -22.39
C ARG A 7 -3.12 -7.80 -21.79
N ASP A 8 -2.94 -6.80 -22.65
CA ASP A 8 -2.68 -5.43 -22.22
C ASP A 8 -3.88 -4.80 -21.49
N ASP A 9 -5.12 -5.18 -21.82
CA ASP A 9 -6.34 -4.75 -21.11
C ASP A 9 -6.30 -5.16 -19.63
N VAL A 10 -5.90 -6.42 -19.35
CA VAL A 10 -5.78 -6.93 -17.98
C VAL A 10 -4.70 -6.18 -17.20
N LEU A 11 -3.57 -5.88 -17.84
CA LEU A 11 -2.48 -5.14 -17.19
C LEU A 11 -2.84 -3.67 -16.92
N LEU A 12 -3.65 -3.06 -17.78
CA LEU A 12 -4.19 -1.71 -17.58
C LEU A 12 -5.22 -1.69 -16.45
N GLU A 13 -6.17 -2.63 -16.43
CA GLU A 13 -7.19 -2.75 -15.38
C GLU A 13 -6.57 -3.04 -14.00
N ALA A 14 -5.53 -3.87 -13.95
CA ALA A 14 -4.74 -4.12 -12.75
C ALA A 14 -3.85 -2.94 -12.31
N GLY A 15 -3.82 -1.85 -13.08
CA GLY A 15 -3.02 -0.66 -12.77
C GLY A 15 -1.50 -0.85 -12.88
N LEU A 16 -1.04 -1.91 -13.55
CA LEU A 16 0.39 -2.19 -13.76
C LEU A 16 0.94 -1.44 -14.98
N MET A 17 0.06 -1.16 -15.95
CA MET A 17 0.31 -0.31 -17.10
C MET A 17 -0.44 1.02 -16.96
N ALA A 18 0.01 2.03 -17.71
CA ALA A 18 -0.65 3.31 -17.84
C ALA A 18 -0.74 3.69 -19.32
N LYS A 19 -1.89 4.23 -19.73
CA LYS A 19 -2.08 4.82 -21.05
C LYS A 19 -1.76 6.31 -20.98
N ARG A 20 -0.89 6.78 -21.88
CA ARG A 20 -0.56 8.20 -22.05
C ARG A 20 -1.60 8.90 -22.94
N GLU A 21 -1.55 10.23 -22.97
CA GLU A 21 -2.45 11.06 -23.79
C GLU A 21 -2.32 10.75 -25.29
N ASP A 22 -1.11 10.44 -25.76
CA ASP A 22 -0.82 10.02 -27.13
C ASP A 22 -1.28 8.59 -27.45
N GLY A 23 -1.92 7.91 -26.50
CA GLY A 23 -2.43 6.55 -26.64
C GLY A 23 -1.40 5.45 -26.37
N THR A 24 -0.14 5.80 -26.13
CA THR A 24 0.91 4.80 -25.85
C THR A 24 0.69 4.14 -24.49
N VAL A 25 0.94 2.82 -24.41
CA VAL A 25 0.86 2.05 -23.17
C VAL A 25 2.26 1.82 -22.63
N VAL A 26 2.50 2.22 -21.39
CA VAL A 26 3.81 2.12 -20.74
C VAL A 26 3.67 1.47 -19.35
N PRO A 27 4.74 0.84 -18.83
CA PRO A 27 4.76 0.41 -17.43
C PRO A 27 4.48 1.61 -16.51
N ARG A 28 3.54 1.41 -15.57
CA ARG A 28 3.18 2.46 -14.62
C ARG A 28 4.34 2.81 -13.70
N PHE A 29 5.00 1.79 -13.17
CA PHE A 29 6.11 1.94 -12.25
C PHE A 29 7.45 1.77 -12.99
N ARG A 30 8.17 2.87 -13.19
CA ARG A 30 9.49 2.90 -13.85
C ARG A 30 10.47 3.65 -12.96
N GLY A 31 11.68 3.09 -12.79
CA GLY A 31 12.71 3.69 -11.93
C GLY A 31 12.26 3.86 -10.47
N ARG A 32 11.47 2.91 -9.96
CA ARG A 32 10.88 2.99 -8.61
C ARG A 32 11.20 1.74 -7.79
N LEU A 33 11.53 1.93 -6.52
CA LEU A 33 11.49 0.86 -5.52
C LEU A 33 10.03 0.53 -5.23
N LEU A 34 9.66 -0.74 -5.41
CA LEU A 34 8.28 -1.21 -5.24
C LEU A 34 8.01 -1.77 -3.85
N PHE A 35 6.85 -1.41 -3.32
CA PHE A 35 6.28 -1.91 -2.07
C PHE A 35 5.00 -2.69 -2.42
N PRO A 36 5.01 -4.03 -2.33
CA PRO A 36 3.81 -4.82 -2.58
C PRO A 36 2.76 -4.55 -1.50
N ILE A 37 1.54 -4.27 -1.93
CA ILE A 37 0.37 -4.08 -1.07
C ILE A 37 -0.43 -5.37 -1.09
N HIS A 38 -0.73 -5.88 0.10
CA HIS A 38 -1.44 -7.14 0.26
C HIS A 38 -2.83 -6.92 0.82
N ASP A 39 -3.76 -7.79 0.43
CA ASP A 39 -5.01 -7.95 1.17
C ASP A 39 -4.82 -8.77 2.45
N LEU A 40 -5.89 -8.92 3.24
CA LEU A 40 -5.86 -9.70 4.49
C LEU A 40 -5.59 -11.21 4.30
N ARG A 41 -5.73 -11.71 3.06
CA ARG A 41 -5.42 -13.09 2.66
C ARG A 41 -3.97 -13.22 2.15
N SER A 42 -3.17 -12.17 2.29
CA SER A 42 -1.77 -12.11 1.84
C SER A 42 -1.59 -12.21 0.32
N ARG A 43 -2.61 -11.88 -0.47
CA ARG A 43 -2.50 -11.76 -1.92
C ARG A 43 -2.02 -10.36 -2.27
N VAL A 44 -1.07 -10.24 -3.19
CA VAL A 44 -0.66 -8.93 -3.73
C VAL A 44 -1.79 -8.39 -4.61
N VAL A 45 -2.31 -7.22 -4.23
CA VAL A 45 -3.44 -6.57 -4.94
C VAL A 45 -3.06 -5.23 -5.56
N ALA A 46 -1.93 -4.64 -5.15
CA ALA A 46 -1.45 -3.36 -5.65
C ALA A 46 0.03 -3.16 -5.32
N PHE A 47 0.60 -2.05 -5.81
CA PHE A 47 1.94 -1.62 -5.49
C PHE A 47 1.98 -0.15 -5.11
N GLY A 48 2.78 0.17 -4.09
CA GLY A 48 3.36 1.49 -3.90
C GLY A 48 4.73 1.55 -4.55
N GLY A 49 5.16 2.74 -4.98
CA GLY A 49 6.43 2.91 -5.67
C GLY A 49 7.11 4.24 -5.33
N ARG A 50 8.30 4.18 -4.73
CA ARG A 50 9.12 5.37 -4.46
C ARG A 50 10.13 5.57 -5.60
N ILE A 51 10.23 6.78 -6.14
CA ILE A 51 11.19 7.08 -7.21
C ILE A 51 12.64 6.92 -6.74
N LEU A 52 13.49 6.38 -7.63
CA LEU A 52 14.93 6.30 -7.51
C LEU A 52 15.53 7.40 -8.40
N GLY A 53 16.22 8.37 -7.79
CA GLY A 53 16.69 9.57 -8.49
C GLY A 53 15.68 10.72 -8.44
N GLU A 54 15.76 11.61 -9.42
CA GLU A 54 14.93 12.81 -9.50
C GLU A 54 13.62 12.58 -10.27
N GLY A 55 12.58 13.34 -9.91
CA GLY A 55 11.28 13.36 -10.59
C GLY A 55 10.10 13.23 -9.63
N GLU A 56 8.90 13.46 -10.18
CA GLU A 56 7.65 13.46 -9.41
C GLU A 56 6.63 12.42 -9.97
N PRO A 57 5.71 11.92 -9.13
CA PRO A 57 5.65 12.12 -7.68
C PRO A 57 6.71 11.30 -6.95
N LYS A 58 7.20 11.78 -5.79
CA LYS A 58 8.10 11.00 -4.90
C LYS A 58 7.57 9.60 -4.60
N TYR A 59 6.27 9.48 -4.32
CA TYR A 59 5.54 8.22 -4.15
C TYR A 59 4.41 8.11 -5.16
N LEU A 60 4.27 6.93 -5.75
CA LEU A 60 3.20 6.58 -6.68
C LEU A 60 2.53 5.29 -6.21
N ASN A 61 1.22 5.32 -5.99
CA ASN A 61 0.45 4.10 -5.71
C ASN A 61 -0.26 3.61 -6.99
N SER A 62 -0.62 2.34 -7.00
CA SER A 62 -1.63 1.82 -7.93
C SER A 62 -2.89 2.70 -7.86
N PRO A 63 -3.58 2.93 -9.00
CA PRO A 63 -4.92 3.49 -8.96
C PRO A 63 -5.87 2.49 -8.28
N ASP A 64 -7.10 2.90 -7.98
CA ASP A 64 -8.12 1.92 -7.59
C ASP A 64 -8.39 0.97 -8.77
N THR A 65 -8.59 -0.31 -8.45
CA THR A 65 -8.83 -1.41 -9.39
C THR A 65 -9.96 -2.30 -8.85
N PRO A 66 -10.49 -3.27 -9.62
CA PRO A 66 -11.49 -4.20 -9.11
C PRO A 66 -11.06 -5.01 -7.88
N ILE A 67 -9.76 -5.12 -7.61
CA ILE A 67 -9.21 -5.88 -6.48
C ILE A 67 -8.51 -5.01 -5.43
N PHE A 68 -8.46 -3.69 -5.65
CA PHE A 68 -7.74 -2.77 -4.77
C PHE A 68 -8.46 -1.44 -4.66
N HIS A 69 -8.83 -1.08 -3.42
CA HIS A 69 -9.34 0.24 -3.08
C HIS A 69 -8.47 0.84 -1.97
N LYS A 70 -7.76 1.93 -2.25
CA LYS A 70 -6.75 2.50 -1.34
C LYS A 70 -7.34 2.85 0.03
N GLY A 71 -8.57 3.37 0.04
CA GLY A 71 -9.29 3.78 1.24
C GLY A 71 -9.91 2.64 2.03
N GLN A 72 -9.73 1.38 1.63
CA GLN A 72 -10.29 0.21 2.32
C GLN A 72 -9.22 -0.75 2.85
N LEU A 73 -7.94 -0.45 2.60
CA LEU A 73 -6.81 -1.25 3.04
C LEU A 73 -5.80 -0.38 3.78
N LEU A 74 -5.04 -1.04 4.65
CA LEU A 74 -3.89 -0.46 5.32
C LEU A 74 -2.67 -1.28 4.96
N TYR A 75 -1.58 -0.59 4.64
CA TYR A 75 -0.30 -1.24 4.43
C TYR A 75 0.11 -2.01 5.69
N ASN A 76 0.69 -3.20 5.49
CA ASN A 76 1.21 -4.10 6.52
C ASN A 76 0.18 -4.75 7.45
N LEU A 77 -1.11 -4.45 7.34
CA LEU A 77 -2.11 -5.04 8.24
C LEU A 77 -2.17 -6.57 8.17
N GLN A 78 -1.92 -7.17 7.00
CA GLN A 78 -1.90 -8.62 6.84
C GLN A 78 -0.85 -9.31 7.72
N VAL A 79 0.27 -8.63 7.97
CA VAL A 79 1.37 -9.09 8.84
C VAL A 79 1.09 -8.65 10.28
N ALA A 80 0.78 -7.37 10.49
CA ALA A 80 0.64 -6.76 11.81
C ALA A 80 -0.57 -7.24 12.61
N LYS A 81 -1.63 -7.80 11.97
CA LYS A 81 -2.90 -8.17 12.64
C LYS A 81 -2.76 -9.07 13.87
N HIS A 82 -1.73 -9.93 13.92
CA HIS A 82 -1.48 -10.79 15.06
C HIS A 82 -0.75 -10.05 16.18
N ALA A 83 0.26 -9.24 15.84
CA ALA A 83 0.95 -8.36 16.78
C ALA A 83 0.00 -7.33 17.40
N ILE A 84 -0.88 -6.74 16.60
CA ILE A 84 -1.92 -5.79 17.06
C ILE A 84 -2.80 -6.42 18.15
N ARG A 85 -3.27 -7.65 17.93
CA ARG A 85 -4.11 -8.35 18.91
C ARG A 85 -3.33 -8.69 20.19
N LYS A 86 -2.07 -9.08 20.06
CA LYS A 86 -1.21 -9.44 21.20
C LYS A 86 -0.83 -8.21 22.05
N ALA A 87 -0.54 -7.09 21.39
CA ALA A 87 -0.18 -5.83 22.04
C ALA A 87 -1.40 -5.01 22.48
N GLU A 88 -2.61 -5.45 22.10
CA GLU A 88 -3.89 -4.77 22.31
C GLU A 88 -3.93 -3.33 21.79
N ARG A 89 -3.06 -2.99 20.83
CA ARG A 89 -2.97 -1.66 20.22
C ARG A 89 -2.49 -1.75 18.78
N ALA A 90 -2.78 -0.73 17.98
CA ALA A 90 -2.20 -0.53 16.66
C ALA A 90 -1.47 0.81 16.62
N ILE A 91 -0.33 0.85 15.95
CA ILE A 91 0.41 2.08 15.68
C ILE A 91 0.18 2.46 14.22
N LEU A 92 -0.40 3.64 13.99
CA LEU A 92 -0.65 4.17 12.68
C LEU A 92 0.42 5.21 12.34
N VAL A 93 1.17 4.95 11.27
CA VAL A 93 2.21 5.84 10.73
C VAL A 93 1.83 6.31 9.32
N GLU A 94 2.61 7.23 8.75
CA GLU A 94 2.24 7.88 7.48
C GLU A 94 2.51 7.03 6.24
N GLY A 95 3.60 6.26 6.22
CA GLY A 95 4.00 5.58 5.00
C GLY A 95 4.80 4.30 5.16
N TYR A 96 5.16 3.74 4.01
CA TYR A 96 5.83 2.44 3.89
C TYR A 96 7.15 2.38 4.68
N PHE A 97 7.93 3.45 4.63
CA PHE A 97 9.24 3.50 5.31
C PHE A 97 9.11 3.55 6.82
N ASP A 98 8.08 4.23 7.34
CA ASP A 98 7.86 4.33 8.77
C ASP A 98 7.45 2.96 9.31
N VAL A 99 6.55 2.27 8.60
CA VAL A 99 6.20 0.88 8.91
C VAL A 99 7.44 0.00 8.95
N LEU A 100 8.31 0.08 7.93
CA LEU A 100 9.53 -0.71 7.88
C LEU A 100 10.48 -0.37 9.02
N ARG A 101 10.70 0.91 9.33
CA ARG A 101 11.58 1.35 10.42
C ARG A 101 11.08 0.89 11.78
N VAL A 102 9.79 1.07 12.06
CA VAL A 102 9.16 0.66 13.32
C VAL A 102 9.19 -0.87 13.45
N SER A 103 8.92 -1.60 12.37
CA SER A 103 9.03 -3.07 12.35
C SER A 103 10.47 -3.54 12.61
N LEU A 104 11.48 -2.90 11.99
CA LEU A 104 12.90 -3.20 12.21
C LEU A 104 13.36 -2.90 13.65
N ALA A 105 12.68 -1.99 14.35
CA ALA A 105 12.91 -1.72 15.76
C ALA A 105 12.24 -2.76 16.70
N GLY A 106 11.59 -3.79 16.14
CA GLY A 106 10.93 -4.86 16.90
C GLY A 106 9.48 -4.55 17.30
N ILE A 107 8.88 -3.49 16.75
CA ILE A 107 7.49 -3.11 16.99
C ILE A 107 6.66 -3.51 15.77
N GLU A 108 5.93 -4.62 15.88
CA GLU A 108 5.28 -5.27 14.75
C GLU A 108 3.81 -4.87 14.57
N GLU A 109 3.20 -4.21 15.56
CA GLU A 109 1.80 -3.76 15.54
C GLU A 109 1.56 -2.48 14.73
N VAL A 110 2.36 -2.24 13.69
CA VAL A 110 2.41 -0.99 12.91
C VAL A 110 1.80 -1.13 11.52
N VAL A 111 0.98 -0.15 11.13
CA VAL A 111 0.28 -0.08 9.82
C VAL A 111 0.26 1.36 9.29
N ALA A 112 0.01 1.53 7.99
CA ALA A 112 -0.07 2.86 7.36
C ALA A 112 -1.21 3.00 6.34
N PRO A 113 -1.81 4.20 6.18
CA PRO A 113 -2.66 4.53 5.04
C PRO A 113 -1.90 4.48 3.71
N LEU A 114 -2.63 4.32 2.61
CA LEU A 114 -2.07 4.15 1.27
C LEU A 114 -2.11 5.46 0.46
N GLY A 115 -1.44 6.50 0.99
CA GLY A 115 -1.38 7.83 0.37
C GLY A 115 -2.69 8.61 0.47
N THR A 116 -3.42 8.40 1.57
CA THR A 116 -4.65 9.13 1.93
C THR A 116 -4.58 9.52 3.40
N GLY A 117 -5.39 10.50 3.82
CA GLY A 117 -5.78 10.57 5.23
C GLY A 117 -6.45 9.24 5.66
N LEU A 118 -6.47 8.96 6.96
CA LEU A 118 -7.15 7.78 7.49
C LEU A 118 -8.65 7.85 7.16
N THR A 119 -9.16 6.87 6.41
CA THR A 119 -10.58 6.80 6.04
C THR A 119 -11.41 6.12 7.13
N ALA A 120 -12.74 6.30 7.07
CA ALA A 120 -13.66 5.63 7.98
C ALA A 120 -13.60 4.09 7.83
N GLU A 121 -13.45 3.59 6.61
CA GLU A 121 -13.34 2.17 6.31
C GLU A 121 -12.02 1.60 6.85
N GLN A 122 -10.91 2.32 6.73
CA GLN A 122 -9.63 1.93 7.32
C GLN A 122 -9.71 1.94 8.86
N ALA A 123 -10.33 2.94 9.46
CA ALA A 123 -10.55 2.99 10.91
C ALA A 123 -11.39 1.79 11.38
N GLN A 124 -12.48 1.49 10.67
CA GLN A 124 -13.33 0.34 10.96
C GLN A 124 -12.60 -1.00 10.75
N LEU A 125 -11.66 -1.04 9.81
CA LEU A 125 -10.83 -2.22 9.56
C LEU A 125 -9.89 -2.49 10.75
N VAL A 126 -9.16 -1.49 11.24
CA VAL A 126 -8.28 -1.63 12.43
C VAL A 126 -9.10 -1.98 13.67
N LYS A 127 -10.29 -1.39 13.82
CA LYS A 127 -11.19 -1.64 14.95
C LYS A 127 -11.57 -3.11 15.12
N ARG A 128 -11.49 -3.93 14.07
CA ARG A 128 -11.69 -5.39 14.14
C ARG A 128 -10.58 -6.14 14.87
N HIS A 129 -9.44 -5.48 15.09
CA HIS A 129 -8.23 -6.06 15.67
C HIS A 129 -7.89 -5.49 17.04
N THR A 130 -8.24 -4.23 17.31
CA THR A 130 -8.05 -3.56 18.61
C THR A 130 -8.98 -2.35 18.74
N ALA A 131 -9.27 -1.95 19.98
CA ALA A 131 -9.95 -0.68 20.28
C ALA A 131 -8.97 0.50 20.47
N GLN A 132 -7.67 0.24 20.65
CA GLN A 132 -6.67 1.27 20.91
C GLN A 132 -5.80 1.52 19.67
N VAL A 133 -5.76 2.77 19.22
CA VAL A 133 -4.92 3.21 18.10
C VAL A 133 -4.05 4.38 18.55
N ILE A 134 -2.75 4.27 18.29
CA ILE A 134 -1.76 5.33 18.51
C ILE A 134 -1.44 5.93 17.15
N LEU A 135 -1.60 7.24 17.02
CA LEU A 135 -1.18 7.99 15.85
C LEU A 135 0.27 8.43 16.05
N LEU A 136 1.17 8.00 15.16
CA LEU A 136 2.57 8.35 15.16
C LEU A 136 2.92 8.97 13.80
N TYR A 137 2.55 10.24 13.64
CA TYR A 137 2.78 11.03 12.44
C TYR A 137 3.94 12.00 12.63
N ASP A 138 4.53 12.46 11.53
CA ASP A 138 5.57 13.47 11.56
C ASP A 138 4.96 14.80 12.05
N SER A 139 5.77 15.57 12.78
CA SER A 139 5.40 16.87 13.38
C SER A 139 5.50 18.02 12.38
#